data_AF-A0A7C4THB4-F1
#
_entry.id   AF-A0A7C4THB4-F1
#
_cell.length_a   1.000
_cell.length_b   1.000
_cell.length_c   1.000
_cell.angle_alpha   90.00
_cell.angle_beta   90.00
_cell.angle_gamma   90.00
#
_symmetry.space_group_name_H-M   'P 1'
#
loop_
_entity.id
_entity.type
_entity.pdbx_description
1 polymer ?
#
loop_
_entity_poly.entity_id
_entity_poly.type
_entity_poly.pdbx_seq_one_letter_code
_entity_poly.pdbx_strand_id
1 'polypeptide(L)'
;METTCEACNGTGKVRDSSGHIDICPSCLGLGTINVEETDEQKREFAKRLKTRKPLVTATYILVIVMLLYYLIFILSDFTYHLSLTAFIIILIIGHSVSVGGYILYVLWISFRGSGNNLSI
;
A
#
# COMPACT_ATOMS: atom_id res chain seq x y z
N MET A 1 25.30 -11.73 -4.84
CA MET A 1 25.39 -13.19 -4.61
C MET A 1 24.58 -13.47 -3.36
N GLU A 2 23.38 -14.03 -3.50
CA GLU A 2 22.65 -14.59 -2.36
C GLU A 2 23.31 -15.92 -2.00
N THR A 3 24.08 -15.93 -0.91
CA THR A 3 24.68 -17.15 -0.40
C THR A 3 23.75 -17.72 0.67
N THR A 4 23.04 -18.79 0.31
CA THR A 4 22.30 -19.61 1.28
C THR A 4 23.27 -20.06 2.36
N CYS A 5 22.99 -19.69 3.61
CA CYS A 5 23.82 -20.14 4.73
C CYS A 5 23.58 -21.64 4.95
N GLU A 6 24.62 -22.44 4.74
CA GLU A 6 24.58 -23.92 4.88
C GLU A 6 24.26 -24.34 6.33
N ALA A 7 24.69 -23.57 7.33
CA ALA A 7 24.48 -23.89 8.74
C ALA A 7 23.00 -23.83 9.16
N CYS A 8 22.17 -23.03 8.48
CA CYS A 8 20.72 -22.93 8.74
C CYS A 8 19.86 -23.19 7.51
N ASN A 9 20.43 -23.72 6.43
CA ASN A 9 19.80 -23.86 5.11
C ASN A 9 19.03 -22.60 4.68
N GLY A 10 19.61 -21.42 4.90
CA GLY A 10 18.98 -20.15 4.51
C GLY A 10 17.77 -19.71 5.35
N THR A 11 17.37 -20.42 6.41
CA THR A 11 16.20 -20.02 7.23
C THR A 11 16.48 -18.89 8.24
N GLY A 12 17.77 -18.60 8.50
CA GLY A 12 18.21 -17.64 9.51
C GLY A 12 18.07 -18.14 10.96
N LYS A 13 17.63 -19.39 11.18
CA LYS A 13 17.34 -19.93 12.51
C LYS A 13 17.92 -21.33 12.69
N VAL A 14 18.37 -21.66 13.90
CA VAL A 14 18.86 -22.99 14.29
C VAL A 14 18.10 -23.48 15.52
N ARG A 15 17.88 -24.79 15.62
CA ARG A 15 17.32 -25.38 16.84
C ARG A 15 18.46 -25.85 17.74
N ASP A 16 18.44 -25.44 19.00
CA ASP A 16 19.36 -25.96 20.00
C ASP A 16 18.95 -27.38 20.44
N SER A 17 19.80 -28.02 21.26
CA SER A 17 19.55 -29.34 21.83
C SER A 17 18.37 -29.42 22.81
N SER A 18 17.85 -28.28 23.28
CA SER A 18 16.65 -28.18 24.11
C SER A 18 15.37 -27.92 23.29
N GLY A 19 15.49 -27.82 21.96
CA GLY A 19 14.40 -27.58 21.02
C GLY A 19 14.04 -26.10 20.84
N HIS A 20 14.79 -25.19 21.46
CA HIS A 20 14.61 -23.75 21.30
C HIS A 20 15.12 -23.28 19.93
N ILE A 21 14.35 -22.40 19.28
CA ILE A 21 14.70 -21.82 17.99
C ILE A 21 15.46 -20.53 18.25
N ASP A 22 16.75 -20.54 17.94
CA ASP A 22 17.64 -19.39 18.09
C ASP A 22 18.09 -18.83 16.74
N ILE A 23 18.60 -17.60 16.77
CA ILE A 23 19.15 -16.94 15.58
C ILE A 23 20.40 -17.71 15.16
N CYS A 24 20.50 -18.06 13.87
CA CYS A 24 21.69 -18.74 13.37
C CYS A 24 22.92 -17.84 13.55
N PRO A 25 23.93 -18.24 14.35
CA PRO A 25 25.10 -17.40 14.60
C PRO A 25 25.98 -17.26 13.35
N SER A 26 25.95 -18.24 12.44
CA SER A 26 26.76 -18.24 11.22
C SER A 26 26.30 -17.24 10.16
N CYS A 27 25.01 -16.90 10.13
CA CYS A 27 24.48 -15.87 9.23
C CYS A 27 23.83 -14.68 9.95
N LEU A 28 23.92 -14.62 11.27
CA LEU A 28 23.28 -13.59 12.11
C LEU A 28 21.78 -13.41 11.82
N GLY A 29 21.10 -14.48 11.40
CA GLY A 29 19.69 -14.43 11.02
C GLY A 29 19.39 -13.92 9.60
N LEU A 30 20.41 -13.64 8.81
CA LEU A 30 20.30 -13.10 7.43
C LEU A 30 20.28 -14.19 6.36
N GLY A 31 19.98 -15.43 6.71
CA GLY A 31 19.80 -16.49 5.73
C GLY A 31 18.64 -16.15 4.79
N THR A 32 18.86 -16.26 3.48
CA THR A 32 17.77 -16.24 2.50
C THR A 32 17.45 -17.67 2.10
N ILE A 33 16.20 -18.07 2.25
CA ILE A 33 15.68 -19.32 1.73
C ILE A 33 15.35 -19.06 0.27
N ASN A 34 16.07 -19.74 -0.63
CA ASN A 34 15.68 -19.86 -2.02
C ASN A 34 14.45 -20.77 -2.08
N VAL A 35 13.29 -20.22 -1.72
CA VAL A 35 12.02 -20.86 -2.00
C VAL A 35 11.83 -20.67 -3.50
N GLU A 36 12.00 -21.75 -4.26
CA GLU A 36 11.65 -21.80 -5.67
C GLU A 36 10.13 -21.53 -5.74
N GLU A 37 9.78 -20.25 -5.89
CA GLU A 37 8.40 -19.77 -5.90
C GLU A 37 7.64 -20.54 -6.98
N THR A 38 6.78 -21.45 -6.53
CA THR A 38 6.00 -22.31 -7.41
C THR A 38 5.03 -21.42 -8.20
N ASP A 39 4.78 -21.73 -9.47
CA ASP A 39 3.94 -20.91 -10.35
C ASP A 39 2.54 -20.64 -9.77
N GLU A 40 2.03 -21.52 -8.91
CA GLU A 40 0.78 -21.34 -8.16
C GLU A 40 0.83 -20.17 -7.17
N GLN A 41 1.93 -19.99 -6.42
CA GLN A 41 2.09 -18.88 -5.49
C GLN A 41 2.21 -17.55 -6.22
N LYS A 42 2.98 -17.49 -7.33
CA LYS A 42 3.05 -16.31 -8.20
C LYS A 42 1.68 -15.95 -8.78
N ARG A 43 0.88 -16.93 -9.15
CA ARG A 43 -0.48 -16.73 -9.68
C ARG A 43 -1.46 -16.23 -8.62
N GLU A 44 -1.32 -16.67 -7.36
CA GLU A 44 -2.13 -16.17 -6.24
C GLU A 44 -1.75 -14.73 -5.87
N PHE A 45 -0.45 -14.41 -5.81
CA PHE A 45 0.03 -13.03 -5.63
C PHE A 45 -0.41 -12.12 -6.79
N ALA A 46 -0.32 -12.59 -8.03
CA ALA A 46 -0.80 -11.84 -9.20
C ALA A 46 -2.31 -11.60 -9.15
N LYS A 47 -3.11 -12.56 -8.66
CA LYS A 47 -4.56 -12.37 -8.40
C LYS A 47 -4.81 -11.31 -7.33
N ARG A 48 -4.09 -11.36 -6.20
CA ARG A 48 -4.20 -10.35 -5.12
C ARG A 48 -3.77 -8.96 -5.58
N LEU A 49 -2.72 -8.87 -6.40
CA LEU A 49 -2.29 -7.63 -7.04
C LEU A 49 -3.36 -7.11 -8.00
N LYS A 50 -3.96 -7.98 -8.82
CA LYS A 50 -5.00 -7.61 -9.80
C LYS A 50 -6.23 -7.00 -9.13
N THR A 51 -6.64 -7.50 -7.96
CA THR A 51 -7.72 -6.90 -7.15
C THR A 51 -7.35 -5.56 -6.53
N ARG A 52 -6.06 -5.26 -6.31
CA ARG A 52 -5.61 -3.98 -5.74
C ARG A 52 -5.32 -2.89 -6.78
N LYS A 53 -5.14 -3.25 -8.06
CA LYS A 53 -4.89 -2.29 -9.15
C LYS A 53 -5.84 -1.10 -9.19
N PRO A 54 -7.18 -1.26 -9.17
CA PRO A 54 -8.09 -0.12 -9.26
C PRO A 54 -7.97 0.80 -8.03
N LEU A 55 -7.66 0.24 -6.87
CA LEU A 55 -7.50 0.98 -5.62
C LEU A 55 -6.20 1.78 -5.61
N VAL A 56 -5.10 1.19 -6.09
CA VAL A 56 -3.81 1.89 -6.27
C VAL A 56 -3.93 3.02 -7.29
N THR A 57 -4.60 2.78 -8.42
CA THR A 57 -4.85 3.82 -9.43
C THR A 57 -5.70 4.96 -8.86
N ALA A 58 -6.77 4.66 -8.12
CA ALA A 58 -7.62 5.67 -7.50
C ALA A 58 -6.86 6.52 -6.47
N THR A 59 -6.01 5.90 -5.65
CA THR A 59 -5.15 6.61 -4.69
C THR A 59 -4.17 7.54 -5.41
N TYR A 60 -3.55 7.09 -6.51
CA TYR A 60 -2.65 7.92 -7.28
C TYR A 60 -3.36 9.15 -7.88
N ILE A 61 -4.56 8.96 -8.42
CA ILE A 61 -5.40 10.06 -8.92
C ILE A 61 -5.72 11.05 -7.80
N LEU A 62 -6.13 10.57 -6.61
CA LEU A 62 -6.42 11.43 -5.46
C LEU A 62 -5.20 12.28 -5.07
N VAL A 63 -4.01 11.68 -5.01
CA VAL A 63 -2.77 12.40 -4.67
C VAL A 63 -2.48 13.49 -5.69
N ILE A 64 -2.61 13.21 -6.99
CA ILE A 64 -2.41 14.22 -8.05
C ILE A 64 -3.41 15.36 -7.90
N VAL A 65 -4.70 15.04 -7.73
CA VAL A 65 -5.75 16.05 -7.59
C VAL A 65 -5.52 16.93 -6.36
N MET A 66 -5.15 16.33 -5.23
CA MET A 66 -4.81 17.07 -4.01
C MET A 66 -3.60 17.97 -4.21
N LEU A 67 -2.55 17.47 -4.85
CA LEU A 67 -1.34 18.25 -5.13
C LEU A 67 -1.63 19.45 -6.01
N LEU A 68 -2.40 19.27 -7.09
CA LEU A 68 -2.84 20.37 -7.95
C LEU A 68 -3.72 21.37 -7.20
N TYR A 69 -4.64 20.89 -6.37
CA TYR A 69 -5.49 21.72 -5.53
C TYR A 69 -4.66 22.63 -4.60
N TYR A 70 -3.67 22.10 -3.89
CA TYR A 70 -2.83 22.93 -3.02
C TYR A 70 -1.97 23.91 -3.81
N LEU A 71 -1.43 23.52 -4.97
CA LEU A 71 -0.65 24.42 -5.81
C LEU A 71 -1.49 25.63 -6.25
N ILE A 72 -2.71 25.39 -6.76
CA ILE A 72 -3.63 26.45 -7.16
C ILE A 72 -4.02 27.31 -5.95
N PHE A 73 -4.26 26.68 -4.80
CA PHE A 73 -4.65 27.37 -3.58
C PHE A 73 -3.56 28.31 -3.07
N ILE A 74 -2.30 27.85 -3.03
CA ILE A 74 -1.14 28.67 -2.64
C ILE A 74 -0.95 29.83 -3.63
N LEU A 75 -1.01 29.57 -4.94
CA LEU A 75 -0.90 30.62 -5.95
C LEU A 75 -2.02 31.67 -5.81
N SER A 76 -3.24 31.23 -5.49
CA SER A 76 -4.38 32.11 -5.26
C SER A 76 -4.18 32.96 -4.01
N ASP A 77 -3.65 32.39 -2.92
CA ASP A 77 -3.34 33.13 -1.70
C ASP A 77 -2.28 34.22 -1.95
N PHE A 78 -1.21 33.89 -2.68
CA PHE A 78 -0.18 34.86 -3.07
C PHE A 78 -0.72 36.00 -3.95
N THR A 79 -1.70 35.72 -4.80
CA THR A 79 -2.24 36.70 -5.75
C THR A 79 -3.32 37.58 -5.14
N TYR A 80 -4.21 37.00 -4.34
CA TYR A 80 -5.42 37.65 -3.85
C TYR A 80 -5.34 38.04 -2.36
N HIS A 81 -4.29 37.65 -1.64
CA HIS A 81 -4.11 37.88 -0.21
C HIS A 81 -5.38 37.53 0.58
N LEU A 82 -5.75 36.25 0.51
CA LEU A 82 -6.99 35.78 1.11
C LEU A 82 -6.99 36.03 2.62
N SER A 83 -8.16 36.37 3.16
CA SER A 83 -8.31 36.47 4.61
C SER A 83 -8.16 35.09 5.25
N LEU A 84 -7.63 35.06 6.48
CA LEU A 84 -7.42 33.82 7.23
C LEU A 84 -8.70 32.97 7.35
N THR A 85 -9.86 33.63 7.51
CA THR A 85 -11.16 32.94 7.53
C THR A 85 -11.50 32.30 6.19
N ALA A 86 -11.31 33.01 5.08
CA ALA A 86 -11.56 32.46 3.75
C ALA A 86 -10.61 31.30 3.43
N PHE A 87 -9.34 31.44 3.82
CA PHE A 87 -8.32 30.40 3.70
C PHE A 87 -8.77 29.09 4.37
N ILE A 88 -9.20 29.17 5.64
CA ILE A 88 -9.65 27.98 6.40
C ILE A 88 -10.88 27.35 5.76
N ILE A 89 -11.86 28.15 5.35
CA ILE A 89 -13.11 27.65 4.74
C ILE A 89 -12.82 26.90 3.44
N ILE A 90 -12.03 27.50 2.54
CA ILE A 90 -11.69 26.87 1.25
C ILE A 90 -10.88 25.59 1.47
N LEU A 91 -9.98 25.59 2.45
CA LEU A 91 -9.18 24.42 2.81
C LEU A 91 -10.07 23.25 3.24
N ILE A 92 -10.96 23.50 4.20
CA ILE A 92 -11.88 22.47 4.73
C ILE A 92 -12.78 21.93 3.62
N ILE A 93 -13.45 22.82 2.87
CA ILE A 93 -14.39 22.41 1.83
C ILE A 93 -13.67 21.58 0.76
N GLY A 94 -12.52 22.03 0.27
CA GLY A 94 -11.74 21.32 -0.74
C GLY A 94 -11.37 19.91 -0.29
N HIS A 95 -10.86 19.78 0.95
CA HIS A 95 -10.49 18.47 1.49
C HIS A 95 -11.69 17.56 1.71
N SER A 96 -12.78 18.09 2.27
CA SER A 96 -13.98 17.31 2.53
C SER A 96 -14.55 16.74 1.23
N VAL A 97 -14.56 17.52 0.15
CA VAL A 97 -15.04 17.05 -1.17
C VAL A 97 -14.10 16.00 -1.75
N SER A 98 -12.78 16.22 -1.76
CA SER A 98 -11.82 15.29 -2.33
C SER A 98 -11.76 13.96 -1.57
N VAL A 99 -11.64 14.01 -0.24
CA VAL A 99 -11.58 12.81 0.61
C VAL A 99 -12.93 12.11 0.65
N GLY A 100 -14.03 12.86 0.79
CA GLY A 100 -15.38 12.30 0.78
C GLY A 100 -15.70 11.60 -0.54
N GLY A 101 -15.36 12.23 -1.67
CA GLY A 101 -15.51 11.64 -3.00
C GLY A 101 -14.68 10.37 -3.17
N TYR A 102 -13.45 10.34 -2.68
CA TYR A 102 -12.61 9.14 -2.70
C TYR A 102 -13.21 8.00 -1.87
N ILE A 103 -13.67 8.28 -0.65
CA ILE A 103 -14.28 7.26 0.21
C ILE A 103 -15.54 6.70 -0.46
N LEU A 104 -16.40 7.56 -0.99
CA LEU A 104 -17.60 7.14 -1.73
C LEU A 104 -17.24 6.28 -2.96
N TYR A 105 -16.20 6.65 -3.71
CA TYR A 105 -15.70 5.87 -4.84
C TYR A 105 -15.22 4.48 -4.41
N VAL A 106 -14.44 4.40 -3.33
CA VAL A 106 -13.94 3.12 -2.78
C VAL A 106 -15.09 2.25 -2.26
N LEU A 107 -16.08 2.84 -1.60
CA LEU A 107 -17.28 2.12 -1.18
C LEU A 107 -18.06 1.60 -2.39
N TRP A 108 -18.28 2.44 -3.40
CA TRP A 108 -18.98 2.07 -4.62
C TRP A 108 -18.32 0.86 -5.31
N ILE A 109 -17.00 0.90 -5.50
CA ILE A 109 -16.29 -0.21 -6.17
C ILE A 109 -16.30 -1.48 -5.32
N SER A 110 -16.27 -1.35 -3.98
CA SER A 110 -16.38 -2.48 -3.06
C SER A 110 -17.77 -3.14 -3.13
N PHE A 111 -18.85 -2.35 -3.14
CA PHE A 111 -20.21 -2.86 -3.27
C PHE A 111 -20.45 -3.52 -4.63
N ARG A 112 -19.97 -2.90 -5.71
CA ARG A 112 -20.14 -3.43 -7.07
C ARG A 112 -19.30 -4.69 -7.33
N GLY A 113 -18.14 -4.81 -6.69
CA GLY A 113 -17.31 -6.02 -6.72
C GLY A 113 -17.92 -7.21 -5.98
N SER A 114 -18.73 -6.97 -4.93
CA SER A 114 -19.38 -8.03 -4.16
C SER A 114 -20.59 -8.65 -4.87
N GLY A 115 -21.26 -7.91 -5.77
CA GLY A 115 -22.43 -8.41 -6.51
C GLY A 115 -22.12 -9.45 -7.59
N ASN A 116 -20.88 -9.50 -8.10
CA ASN A 116 -20.46 -10.46 -9.12
C ASN A 116 -19.99 -11.81 -8.56
N ASN A 117 -19.95 -11.97 -7.23
CA ASN A 117 -19.55 -13.22 -6.56
C ASN A 117 -20.76 -14.00 -5.99
N LEU A 118 -21.99 -13.59 -6.31
CA LEU A 118 -23.24 -14.20 -5.83
C LEU A 118 -24.04 -14.91 -6.94
N SER A 119 -23.38 -15.20 -8.07
CA SER A 119 -23.92 -16.05 -9.13
C SER A 119 -22.97 -17.23 -9.41
N ILE A 120 -22.97 -18.20 -8.49
CA ILE A 120 -22.62 -19.60 -8.77
C ILE A 120 -23.79 -20.44 -8.26
#